data_AF-A0A8B7ZY75-F1
#
_entry.id   AF-A0A8B7ZY75-F1
#
_cell.length_a   1.000
_cell.length_b   1.000
_cell.length_c   1.000
_cell.angle_alpha   90.00
_cell.angle_beta   90.00
_cell.angle_gamma   90.00
#
_symmetry.space_group_name_H-M   'P 1'
#
loop_
_entity.id
_entity.type
_entity.pdbx_description
1 polymer ?
#
loop_
_entity_poly.entity_id
_entity_poly.type
_entity_poly.pdbx_seq_one_letter_code
_entity_poly.pdbx_strand_id
1 'polypeptide(L)'
;MAAKVAVFALWTWWMWFAINLTSHSCSSTSQKGDIVRLFTDDVNGTQATGLLQVSYKGDWWWICGLGVNLTVSSLVCRQLGFTNVSWVNAVNDLRVSKQERFGRIECEGTEKTLTDCKYYLDETYSCPLGVLAEIKCKDNMATPLPDFQVRLVGGTFPYEGRVEISYNGQWGTVCDDSWDYKDADVVCQQLGFHTAEAIATTAYFGEGSGPILLDDVACEGNETSIVNCPHSGIGEHNCKHSEDAGVRCTVNKTQLETLSPEITNSILPFLVILINGLIALLILVGCLIYCYLKLWDRYTGRTRRAQLRRTQDASTQGGATGDGHTPWEYTEDPPPYHTVHENRDVYIMQQSETPPP
;
A
#
# COMPACT_ATOMS: atom_id res chain seq x y z
N MET A 1 12.43 -41.44 -24.93
CA MET A 1 13.08 -40.12 -24.83
C MET A 1 12.50 -39.06 -25.79
N ALA A 2 11.62 -39.41 -26.74
CA ALA A 2 11.00 -38.43 -27.64
C ALA A 2 9.87 -37.58 -27.02
N ALA A 3 9.19 -38.06 -25.97
CA ALA A 3 8.07 -37.33 -25.34
C ALA A 3 8.50 -36.20 -24.38
N LYS A 4 9.76 -36.17 -23.92
CA LYS A 4 10.26 -35.14 -22.98
C LYS A 4 10.80 -33.88 -23.68
N VAL A 5 11.06 -33.94 -24.98
CA VAL A 5 11.57 -32.79 -25.76
C VAL A 5 10.42 -31.91 -26.27
N ALA A 6 9.22 -32.47 -26.49
CA ALA A 6 8.06 -31.73 -26.99
C ALA A 6 7.48 -30.74 -25.97
N VAL A 7 7.56 -31.03 -24.66
CA VAL A 7 6.99 -30.17 -23.61
C VAL A 7 7.84 -28.92 -23.36
N PHE A 8 9.17 -29.02 -23.52
CA PHE A 8 10.06 -27.86 -23.39
C PHE A 8 9.96 -26.88 -24.57
N ALA A 9 9.76 -27.40 -25.79
CA ALA A 9 9.60 -26.56 -26.99
C ALA A 9 8.30 -25.73 -26.98
N LEU A 10 7.22 -26.27 -26.40
CA LEU A 10 5.93 -25.57 -26.29
C LEU A 10 5.96 -24.44 -25.23
N TRP A 11 6.75 -24.58 -24.18
CA TRP A 11 6.93 -23.54 -23.15
C TRP A 11 7.76 -22.35 -23.65
N THR A 12 8.81 -22.61 -24.44
CA THR A 12 9.65 -21.53 -24.99
C THR A 12 8.94 -20.76 -26.12
N TRP A 13 8.00 -21.39 -26.84
CA TRP A 13 7.19 -20.73 -27.86
C TRP A 13 6.11 -19.83 -27.24
N TRP A 14 5.51 -20.24 -26.11
CA TRP A 14 4.56 -19.41 -25.36
C TRP A 14 5.21 -18.19 -24.70
N MET A 15 6.42 -18.30 -24.14
CA MET A 15 7.13 -17.13 -23.61
C MET A 15 7.54 -16.14 -24.71
N TRP A 16 7.87 -16.60 -25.91
CA TRP A 16 8.21 -15.70 -27.03
C TRP A 16 6.96 -15.01 -27.63
N PHE A 17 5.81 -15.69 -27.64
CA PHE A 17 4.52 -15.10 -28.05
C PHE A 17 3.97 -14.12 -27.00
N ALA A 18 4.21 -14.36 -25.71
CA ALA A 18 3.82 -13.46 -24.62
C ALA A 18 4.68 -12.19 -24.54
N ILE A 19 5.94 -12.23 -25.00
CA ILE A 19 6.81 -11.05 -25.06
C ILE A 19 6.49 -10.16 -26.28
N ASN A 20 5.91 -10.72 -27.35
CA ASN A 20 5.59 -9.96 -28.57
C ASN A 20 4.16 -9.39 -28.64
N LEU A 21 3.29 -9.70 -27.67
CA LEU A 21 1.91 -9.18 -27.63
C LEU A 21 1.75 -7.88 -26.84
N THR A 22 2.82 -7.25 -26.36
CA THR A 22 2.79 -5.92 -25.71
C THR A 22 3.13 -4.75 -26.66
N SER A 23 3.21 -4.98 -27.97
CA SER A 23 3.50 -3.93 -28.97
C SER A 23 2.35 -3.55 -29.89
N HIS A 24 1.10 -3.94 -29.56
CA HIS A 24 -0.07 -3.28 -30.13
C HIS A 24 -0.41 -2.06 -29.30
N SER A 25 0.36 -1.01 -29.59
CA SER A 25 -0.01 0.39 -29.57
C SER A 25 -1.51 0.57 -29.40
N CYS A 26 -1.90 0.88 -28.17
CA CYS A 26 -3.21 1.41 -27.87
C CYS A 26 -3.31 2.73 -28.65
N SER A 27 -3.90 2.68 -29.85
CA SER A 27 -4.43 3.88 -30.51
C SER A 27 -5.72 4.23 -29.78
N SER A 28 -5.59 4.70 -28.54
CA SER A 28 -6.56 5.64 -28.03
C SER A 28 -6.23 6.96 -28.70
N THR A 29 -7.03 7.33 -29.69
CA THR A 29 -7.34 8.74 -29.92
C THR A 29 -8.04 9.27 -28.66
N SER A 30 -7.27 9.40 -27.57
CA SER A 30 -7.60 10.31 -26.51
C SER A 30 -7.41 11.69 -27.14
N GLN A 31 -8.51 12.45 -27.19
CA GLN A 31 -8.41 13.85 -27.53
C GLN A 31 -7.42 14.48 -26.57
N LYS A 32 -6.23 14.75 -27.11
CA LYS A 32 -5.08 15.29 -26.43
C LYS A 32 -5.42 16.73 -26.06
N GLY A 33 -6.11 16.90 -24.94
CA GLY A 33 -6.16 18.19 -24.25
C GLY A 33 -4.72 18.53 -23.90
N ASP A 34 -4.25 19.69 -24.35
CA ASP A 34 -2.88 20.11 -24.12
C ASP A 34 -2.64 20.18 -22.59
N ILE A 35 -1.73 19.33 -22.10
CA ILE A 35 -1.35 19.27 -20.69
C ILE A 35 -0.33 20.39 -20.44
N VAL A 36 -0.54 21.17 -19.38
CA VAL A 36 0.40 22.21 -18.92
C VAL A 36 1.27 21.67 -17.79
N ARG A 37 2.51 22.15 -17.67
CA ARG A 37 3.38 21.86 -16.51
C ARG A 37 4.31 23.02 -16.19
N LEU A 38 4.79 23.03 -14.95
CA LEU A 38 5.88 23.89 -14.49
C LEU A 38 7.17 23.09 -14.44
N PHE A 39 8.18 23.55 -15.16
CA PHE A 39 9.52 22.98 -15.15
C PHE A 39 10.42 23.75 -14.18
N THR A 40 11.05 23.04 -13.24
CA THR A 40 12.01 23.60 -12.28
C THR A 40 13.26 22.74 -12.24
N ASP A 41 14.43 23.37 -12.16
CA ASP A 41 15.71 22.69 -11.92
C ASP A 41 16.02 22.54 -10.42
N ASP A 42 15.19 23.14 -9.56
CA ASP A 42 15.40 23.14 -8.12
C ASP A 42 14.87 21.83 -7.51
N VAL A 43 15.79 21.00 -7.03
CA VAL A 43 15.48 19.73 -6.34
C VAL A 43 14.76 19.99 -5.01
N ASN A 44 14.84 21.22 -4.48
CA ASN A 44 14.12 21.69 -3.29
C ASN A 44 12.99 22.69 -3.63
N GLY A 45 12.70 22.92 -4.91
CA GLY A 45 11.72 23.88 -5.36
C GLY A 45 10.29 23.43 -5.03
N THR A 46 9.43 24.38 -4.63
CA THR A 46 8.01 24.07 -4.43
C THR A 46 7.37 23.72 -5.78
N GLN A 47 6.47 22.73 -5.81
CA GLN A 47 5.76 22.31 -7.04
C GLN A 47 4.91 23.44 -7.67
N ALA A 48 4.79 24.59 -7.01
CA ALA A 48 4.02 25.74 -7.44
C ALA A 48 4.82 26.81 -8.20
N THR A 49 6.13 26.67 -8.39
CA THR A 49 6.94 27.66 -9.13
C THR A 49 7.72 27.00 -10.26
N GLY A 50 7.73 27.60 -11.45
CA GLY A 50 8.62 27.16 -12.52
C GLY A 50 8.34 27.78 -13.88
N LEU A 51 9.15 27.36 -14.86
CA LEU A 51 9.04 27.73 -16.25
C LEU A 51 7.87 27.01 -16.91
N LEU A 52 7.02 27.77 -17.61
CA LEU A 52 5.79 27.25 -18.16
C LEU A 52 6.01 26.48 -19.47
N GLN A 53 5.48 25.25 -19.53
CA GLN A 53 5.46 24.42 -20.73
C GLN A 53 4.06 23.90 -21.05
N VAL A 54 3.80 23.76 -22.35
CA VAL A 54 2.56 23.16 -22.88
C VAL A 54 2.90 21.99 -23.79
N SER A 55 2.15 20.90 -23.65
CA SER A 55 2.23 19.75 -24.54
C SER A 55 1.37 19.99 -25.76
N TYR A 56 1.97 19.99 -26.95
CA TYR A 56 1.23 20.14 -28.22
C TYR A 56 1.78 19.16 -29.26
N LYS A 57 0.88 18.44 -29.94
CA LYS A 57 1.19 17.42 -30.96
C LYS A 57 2.17 16.31 -30.54
N GLY A 58 2.56 16.20 -29.27
CA GLY A 58 3.52 15.17 -28.81
C GLY A 58 4.76 15.73 -28.16
N ASP A 59 5.02 17.01 -28.36
CA ASP A 59 6.22 17.67 -27.89
C ASP A 59 5.88 18.71 -26.81
N TRP A 60 6.86 19.02 -25.96
CA TRP A 60 6.74 20.04 -24.94
C TRP A 60 7.36 21.33 -25.44
N TRP A 61 6.57 22.40 -25.37
CA TRP A 61 6.93 23.68 -25.93
C TRP A 61 7.01 24.74 -24.84
N TRP A 62 7.98 25.63 -24.99
CA TRP A 62 8.13 26.78 -24.12
C TRP A 62 7.18 27.91 -24.51
N ILE A 63 6.63 28.58 -23.49
CA ILE A 63 5.77 29.74 -23.69
C ILE A 63 6.58 31.03 -23.53
N CYS A 64 6.35 31.99 -24.42
CA CYS A 64 7.00 33.30 -24.37
C CYS A 64 6.63 34.09 -23.12
N GLY A 65 7.62 34.61 -22.39
CA GLY A 65 7.39 35.46 -21.20
C GLY A 65 6.65 36.76 -21.47
N LEU A 66 6.72 37.28 -22.71
CA LEU A 66 5.99 38.48 -23.13
C LEU A 66 4.57 38.19 -23.62
N GLY A 67 4.22 36.92 -23.81
CA GLY A 67 2.94 36.47 -24.36
C GLY A 67 1.96 35.95 -23.31
N VAL A 68 2.30 36.08 -22.02
CA VAL A 68 1.52 35.56 -20.89
C VAL A 68 1.12 36.72 -19.97
N ASN A 69 -0.12 36.70 -19.49
CA ASN A 69 -0.64 37.66 -18.53
C ASN A 69 -1.25 36.92 -17.32
N LEU A 70 -1.70 37.68 -16.31
CA LEU A 70 -2.29 37.11 -15.09
C LEU A 70 -3.50 36.19 -15.36
N THR A 71 -4.31 36.49 -16.38
CA THR A 71 -5.48 35.67 -16.74
C THR A 71 -5.07 34.30 -17.25
N VAL A 72 -4.10 34.26 -18.17
CA VAL A 72 -3.53 33.03 -18.71
C VAL A 72 -2.88 32.22 -17.59
N SER A 73 -2.05 32.86 -16.75
CA SER A 73 -1.37 32.17 -15.64
C SER A 73 -2.33 31.69 -14.55
N SER A 74 -3.42 32.42 -14.29
CA SER A 74 -4.47 32.00 -13.37
C SER A 74 -5.18 30.73 -13.86
N LEU A 75 -5.49 30.66 -15.15
CA LEU A 75 -6.06 29.47 -15.77
C LEU A 75 -5.10 28.27 -15.66
N VAL A 76 -3.82 28.47 -15.96
CA VAL A 76 -2.78 27.43 -15.83
C VAL A 76 -2.67 26.94 -14.38
N CYS A 77 -2.59 27.84 -13.41
CA CYS A 77 -2.52 27.47 -12.00
C CYS A 77 -3.75 26.66 -11.56
N ARG A 78 -4.96 27.05 -11.98
CA ARG A 78 -6.18 26.29 -11.72
C ARG A 78 -6.17 24.91 -12.36
N GLN A 79 -5.67 24.79 -13.59
CA GLN A 79 -5.53 23.51 -14.29
C GLN A 79 -4.51 22.57 -13.60
N LEU A 80 -3.53 23.13 -12.89
CA LEU A 80 -2.55 22.40 -12.07
C LEU A 80 -3.02 22.12 -10.64
N GLY A 81 -4.24 22.52 -10.27
CA GLY A 81 -4.81 22.29 -8.94
C GLY A 81 -4.54 23.40 -7.90
N PHE A 82 -4.02 24.55 -8.31
CA PHE A 82 -3.81 25.72 -7.45
C PHE A 82 -4.96 26.73 -7.54
N THR A 83 -5.19 27.50 -6.48
CA THR A 83 -6.30 28.47 -6.44
C THR A 83 -6.16 29.61 -7.45
N ASN A 84 -4.95 30.16 -7.60
CA ASN A 84 -4.68 31.29 -8.50
C ASN A 84 -3.17 31.45 -8.75
N VAL A 85 -2.80 32.40 -9.62
CA VAL A 85 -1.41 32.85 -9.79
C VAL A 85 -1.00 33.82 -8.67
N SER A 86 0.21 33.66 -8.15
CA SER A 86 0.87 34.57 -7.20
C SER A 86 1.55 35.70 -7.95
N TRP A 87 2.46 35.35 -8.87
CA TRP A 87 3.14 36.30 -9.74
C TRP A 87 3.53 35.65 -11.08
N VAL A 88 3.78 36.51 -12.06
CA VAL A 88 4.23 36.17 -13.41
C VAL A 88 5.48 36.96 -13.69
N ASN A 89 6.50 36.30 -14.21
CA ASN A 89 7.77 36.90 -14.56
C ASN A 89 8.23 36.46 -15.95
N ALA A 90 9.05 37.29 -16.58
CA ALA A 90 9.73 36.96 -17.82
C ALA A 90 11.21 36.79 -17.52
N VAL A 91 11.73 35.58 -17.67
CA VAL A 91 13.13 35.26 -17.34
C VAL A 91 13.95 35.02 -18.59
N ASN A 92 15.23 35.40 -18.51
CA ASN A 92 16.20 35.18 -19.58
C ASN A 92 16.99 33.89 -19.33
N ASP A 93 16.65 32.81 -20.03
CA ASP A 93 17.35 31.53 -19.98
C ASP A 93 17.94 31.16 -21.35
N LEU A 94 19.27 31.22 -21.46
CA LEU A 94 20.03 30.97 -22.68
C LEU A 94 20.12 29.49 -23.05
N ARG A 95 19.67 28.56 -22.18
CA ARG A 95 19.63 27.12 -22.47
C ARG A 95 18.62 26.78 -23.56
N VAL A 96 17.64 27.66 -23.78
CA VAL A 96 16.58 27.50 -24.80
C VAL A 96 16.97 28.21 -26.10
N SER A 97 18.08 27.75 -26.70
CA SER A 97 18.69 28.36 -27.90
C SER A 97 18.15 27.85 -29.23
N LYS A 98 17.24 26.85 -29.25
CA LYS A 98 16.58 26.38 -30.47
C LYS A 98 15.05 26.58 -30.41
N GLN A 99 14.67 27.70 -30.99
CA GLN A 99 13.49 28.03 -31.80
C GLN A 99 12.46 26.90 -31.96
N GLU A 100 11.45 26.88 -31.09
CA GLU A 100 10.13 26.26 -31.26
C GLU A 100 9.30 26.69 -30.03
N ARG A 101 8.56 27.80 -30.13
CA ARG A 101 7.89 28.47 -29.00
C ARG A 101 6.43 28.77 -29.34
N PHE A 102 5.56 28.68 -28.34
CA PHE A 102 4.22 29.25 -28.45
C PHE A 102 4.32 30.78 -28.33
N GLY A 103 3.67 31.46 -29.27
CA GLY A 103 3.55 32.92 -29.29
C GLY A 103 2.54 33.42 -28.25
N ARG A 104 1.92 34.55 -28.55
CA ARG A 104 0.97 35.21 -27.63
C ARG A 104 -0.26 34.35 -27.40
N ILE A 105 -0.66 34.20 -26.14
CA ILE A 105 -1.89 33.51 -25.73
C ILE A 105 -2.84 34.54 -25.12
N GLU A 106 -4.08 34.54 -25.58
CA GLU A 106 -5.12 35.42 -25.03
C GLU A 106 -6.31 34.59 -24.56
N CYS A 107 -6.56 34.67 -23.25
CA CYS A 107 -7.74 34.10 -22.60
C CYS A 107 -8.65 35.23 -22.10
N GLU A 108 -9.96 35.04 -22.21
CA GLU A 108 -11.01 35.93 -21.71
C GLU A 108 -11.31 35.70 -20.20
N GLY A 109 -10.85 34.58 -19.64
CA GLY A 109 -10.93 34.22 -18.22
C GLY A 109 -12.06 33.24 -17.88
N THR A 110 -12.92 32.90 -18.84
CA THR A 110 -14.05 31.96 -18.72
C THR A 110 -13.71 30.55 -19.20
N GLU A 111 -12.54 30.39 -19.82
CA GLU A 111 -12.01 29.13 -20.31
C GLU A 111 -11.77 28.13 -19.17
N LYS A 112 -11.93 26.84 -19.47
CA LYS A 112 -11.67 25.76 -18.50
C LYS A 112 -10.28 25.18 -18.64
N THR A 113 -9.74 25.22 -19.86
CA THR A 113 -8.43 24.68 -20.19
C THR A 113 -7.69 25.67 -21.09
N LEU A 114 -6.35 25.62 -21.08
CA LEU A 114 -5.56 26.51 -21.92
C LEU A 114 -5.93 26.35 -23.41
N THR A 115 -6.35 25.17 -23.87
CA THR A 115 -6.75 24.90 -25.27
C THR A 115 -7.95 25.71 -25.75
N ASP A 116 -8.75 26.24 -24.82
CA ASP A 116 -9.92 27.05 -25.15
C ASP A 116 -9.55 28.52 -25.44
N CYS A 117 -8.30 28.91 -25.18
CA CYS A 117 -7.80 30.27 -25.43
C CYS A 117 -7.39 30.50 -26.89
N LYS A 118 -7.26 31.76 -27.29
CA LYS A 118 -6.79 32.13 -28.64
C LYS A 118 -5.27 32.09 -28.68
N TYR A 119 -4.72 31.43 -29.71
CA TYR A 119 -3.28 31.27 -29.92
C TYR A 119 -2.83 32.02 -31.17
N TYR A 120 -1.75 32.79 -31.04
CA TYR A 120 -1.10 33.46 -32.15
C TYR A 120 0.28 32.84 -32.37
N LEU A 121 0.41 32.05 -33.43
CA LEU A 121 1.64 31.33 -33.82
C LEU A 121 2.48 32.08 -34.87
N ASP A 122 2.14 33.33 -35.17
CA ASP A 122 2.72 34.10 -36.28
C ASP A 122 4.11 34.68 -35.96
N GLU A 123 4.95 34.82 -36.99
CA GLU A 123 6.32 35.34 -36.89
C GLU A 123 6.39 36.81 -36.47
N THR A 124 5.28 37.54 -36.58
CA THR A 124 5.11 38.93 -36.14
C THR A 124 5.21 39.12 -34.63
N TYR A 125 5.00 38.05 -33.84
CA TYR A 125 5.18 38.03 -32.39
C TYR A 125 6.45 37.25 -32.02
N SER A 126 7.58 37.60 -32.62
CA SER A 126 8.86 36.97 -32.31
C SER A 126 9.24 37.23 -30.85
N CYS A 127 9.21 36.19 -30.03
CA CYS A 127 9.71 36.28 -28.66
C CYS A 127 11.24 36.40 -28.69
N PRO A 128 11.86 37.42 -28.05
CA PRO A 128 13.31 37.54 -28.02
C PRO A 128 13.97 36.25 -27.51
N LEU A 129 15.15 35.91 -28.05
CA LEU A 129 15.84 34.67 -27.66
C LEU A 129 16.15 34.67 -26.16
N GLY A 130 15.79 33.59 -25.48
CA GLY A 130 15.99 33.41 -24.05
C GLY A 130 14.84 33.88 -23.18
N VAL A 131 13.81 34.58 -23.69
CA VAL A 131 12.71 35.08 -22.84
C VAL A 131 11.62 34.02 -22.63
N LEU A 132 11.50 33.52 -21.41
CA LEU A 132 10.54 32.47 -21.02
C LEU A 132 9.55 32.97 -19.97
N ALA A 133 8.34 32.42 -20.00
CA ALA A 133 7.35 32.65 -18.96
C ALA A 133 7.68 31.82 -17.73
N GLU A 134 7.94 32.48 -16.61
CA GLU A 134 8.01 31.87 -15.29
C GLU A 134 6.78 32.31 -14.50
N ILE A 135 6.10 31.35 -13.87
CA ILE A 135 4.97 31.66 -13.00
C ILE A 135 5.16 31.01 -11.65
N LYS A 136 4.69 31.72 -10.62
CA LYS A 136 4.43 31.13 -9.32
C LYS A 136 2.94 31.07 -9.12
N CYS A 137 2.41 29.87 -8.97
CA CYS A 137 1.07 29.68 -8.46
C CYS A 137 1.04 30.03 -6.98
N LYS A 138 -0.11 30.52 -6.52
CA LYS A 138 -0.37 30.54 -5.08
C LYS A 138 -0.36 29.07 -4.67
N ASP A 139 0.69 28.67 -3.95
CA ASP A 139 0.61 27.55 -3.02
C ASP A 139 -0.72 27.70 -2.31
N ASN A 140 -1.42 26.60 -2.05
CA ASN A 140 -2.65 26.63 -1.26
C ASN A 140 -2.32 27.28 0.09
N MET A 141 -2.48 28.60 0.10
CA MET A 141 -2.35 29.48 1.21
C MET A 141 -3.54 30.45 1.10
N ALA A 142 -4.76 29.91 1.23
CA ALA A 142 -5.53 30.43 2.36
C ALA A 142 -4.52 30.41 3.52
N THR A 143 -4.29 31.51 4.25
CA THR A 143 -3.57 31.48 5.56
C THR A 143 -3.48 30.07 6.11
N PRO A 144 -2.37 29.49 6.63
CA PRO A 144 -2.44 28.16 7.23
C PRO A 144 -3.44 28.17 8.40
N LEU A 145 -4.73 28.11 8.08
CA LEU A 145 -5.70 27.21 8.58
C LEU A 145 -4.96 25.90 8.39
N PRO A 146 -4.57 25.25 9.49
CA PRO A 146 -3.87 24.00 9.38
C PRO A 146 -4.66 23.14 8.41
N ASP A 147 -3.96 22.48 7.50
CA ASP A 147 -4.59 21.53 6.61
C ASP A 147 -5.30 20.53 7.53
N PHE A 148 -6.60 20.73 7.73
CA PHE A 148 -7.38 20.01 8.72
C PHE A 148 -7.60 18.63 8.13
N GLN A 149 -6.58 17.80 8.31
CA GLN A 149 -6.61 16.41 7.90
C GLN A 149 -7.52 15.67 8.85
N VAL A 150 -8.31 14.76 8.31
CA VAL A 150 -9.13 13.84 9.08
C VAL A 150 -8.54 12.45 8.93
N ARG A 151 -8.58 11.66 9.99
CA ARG A 151 -8.24 10.24 9.95
C ARG A 151 -9.19 9.44 10.84
N LEU A 152 -9.31 8.15 10.53
CA LEU A 152 -10.04 7.19 11.34
C LEU A 152 -9.06 6.29 12.10
N VAL A 153 -9.26 6.14 13.41
CA VAL A 153 -8.37 5.36 14.29
C VAL A 153 -9.17 4.34 15.09
N GLY A 154 -8.61 3.16 15.33
CA GLY A 154 -9.23 2.13 16.19
C GLY A 154 -10.28 1.25 15.50
N GLY A 155 -10.57 1.49 14.22
CA GLY A 155 -11.41 0.62 13.41
C GLY A 155 -10.71 -0.67 12.94
N THR A 156 -11.49 -1.69 12.59
CA THR A 156 -10.96 -2.92 11.99
C THR A 156 -10.63 -2.72 10.51
N PHE A 157 -11.39 -1.84 9.85
CA PHE A 157 -11.27 -1.52 8.43
C PHE A 157 -10.89 -0.04 8.22
N PRO A 158 -10.29 0.33 7.08
CA PRO A 158 -9.85 1.71 6.81
C PRO A 158 -10.99 2.72 6.66
N TYR A 159 -12.23 2.25 6.52
CA TYR A 159 -13.44 3.07 6.37
C TYR A 159 -14.25 3.17 7.68
N GLU A 160 -13.67 2.78 8.82
CA GLU A 160 -14.31 2.93 10.12
C GLU A 160 -13.30 3.33 11.21
N GLY A 161 -13.77 4.02 12.25
CA GLY A 161 -12.94 4.39 13.40
C GLY A 161 -13.41 5.64 14.14
N ARG A 162 -12.71 5.95 15.23
CA ARG A 162 -12.78 7.25 15.93
C ARG A 162 -12.30 8.35 14.98
N VAL A 163 -13.02 9.47 14.94
CA VAL A 163 -12.68 10.62 14.12
C VAL A 163 -11.63 11.45 14.84
N GLU A 164 -10.49 11.64 14.19
CA GLU A 164 -9.45 12.58 14.65
C GLU A 164 -9.16 13.61 13.58
N ILE A 165 -8.97 14.86 13.99
CA ILE A 165 -8.66 15.99 13.10
C ILE A 165 -7.30 16.59 13.46
N SER A 166 -6.60 17.14 12.46
CA SER A 166 -5.34 17.85 12.67
C SER A 166 -5.55 19.36 12.78
N TYR A 167 -5.10 19.96 13.88
CA TYR A 167 -5.05 21.42 14.06
C TYR A 167 -3.66 21.83 14.55
N ASN A 168 -3.02 22.78 13.87
CA ASN A 168 -1.69 23.31 14.19
C ASN A 168 -0.61 22.23 14.43
N GLY A 169 -0.64 21.17 13.61
CA GLY A 169 0.32 20.06 13.69
C GLY A 169 0.09 19.08 14.84
N GLN A 170 -1.03 19.21 15.56
CA GLN A 170 -1.47 18.26 16.59
C GLN A 170 -2.75 17.56 16.15
N TRP A 171 -2.89 16.29 16.52
CA TRP A 171 -4.12 15.52 16.32
C TRP A 171 -4.97 15.63 17.58
N GLY A 172 -6.28 15.75 17.39
CA GLY A 172 -7.25 15.71 18.47
C GLY A 172 -8.58 15.12 18.03
N THR A 173 -9.45 14.84 18.98
CA THR A 173 -10.70 14.10 18.77
C THR A 173 -11.89 15.05 18.56
N VAL A 174 -13.03 14.47 18.18
CA VAL A 174 -14.32 15.16 18.03
C VAL A 174 -15.25 14.61 19.10
N CYS A 175 -15.97 15.47 19.82
CA CYS A 175 -16.98 15.04 20.78
C CYS A 175 -18.24 14.49 20.08
N ASP A 176 -18.93 13.56 20.74
CA ASP A 176 -20.17 12.96 20.27
C ASP A 176 -21.45 13.74 20.64
N ASP A 177 -21.33 14.85 21.37
CA ASP A 177 -22.43 15.77 21.62
C ASP A 177 -22.92 16.36 20.28
N SER A 178 -24.23 16.20 20.04
CA SER A 178 -24.90 16.53 18.78
C SER A 178 -24.46 15.72 17.53
N TRP A 179 -23.56 14.73 17.68
CA TRP A 179 -23.03 13.95 16.56
C TRP A 179 -24.10 13.13 15.83
N ASP A 180 -24.33 13.47 14.56
CA ASP A 180 -25.35 12.83 13.73
C ASP A 180 -24.83 12.33 12.37
N TYR A 181 -25.74 11.78 11.55
CA TYR A 181 -25.40 11.23 10.24
C TYR A 181 -24.90 12.28 9.25
N LYS A 182 -25.28 13.55 9.38
CA LYS A 182 -24.80 14.62 8.49
C LYS A 182 -23.35 14.95 8.79
N ASP A 183 -22.97 14.97 10.06
CA ASP A 183 -21.57 15.18 10.46
C ASP A 183 -20.69 14.03 9.95
N ALA A 184 -21.19 12.81 10.16
CA ALA A 184 -20.54 11.60 9.69
C ALA A 184 -20.44 11.53 8.16
N ASP A 185 -21.47 12.00 7.44
CA ASP A 185 -21.45 12.08 5.97
C ASP A 185 -20.36 13.02 5.47
N VAL A 186 -20.21 14.19 6.08
CA VAL A 186 -19.15 15.14 5.74
C VAL A 186 -17.77 14.50 5.97
N VAL A 187 -17.57 13.80 7.08
CA VAL A 187 -16.31 13.06 7.35
C VAL A 187 -16.06 11.98 6.29
N CYS A 188 -17.05 11.15 5.99
CA CYS A 188 -16.91 10.08 5.00
C CYS A 188 -16.57 10.65 3.62
N GLN A 189 -17.26 11.70 3.19
CA GLN A 189 -17.00 12.35 1.90
C GLN A 189 -15.63 13.04 1.87
N GLN A 190 -15.24 13.71 2.98
CA GLN A 190 -13.92 14.33 3.11
C GLN A 190 -12.79 13.30 2.98
N LEU A 191 -13.00 12.08 3.46
CA LEU A 191 -12.06 10.96 3.35
C LEU A 191 -12.14 10.21 1.99
N GLY A 192 -13.01 10.63 1.08
CA GLY A 192 -13.19 10.03 -0.25
C GLY A 192 -14.10 8.78 -0.28
N PHE A 193 -14.80 8.50 0.82
CA PHE A 193 -15.87 7.50 0.87
C PHE A 193 -17.21 8.09 0.41
N HIS A 194 -18.25 7.24 0.32
CA HIS A 194 -19.51 7.68 -0.26
C HIS A 194 -20.42 8.41 0.74
N THR A 195 -20.83 7.73 1.81
CA THR A 195 -21.75 8.22 2.86
C THR A 195 -21.52 7.43 4.14
N ALA A 196 -21.96 7.93 5.28
CA ALA A 196 -21.95 7.22 6.56
C ALA A 196 -22.92 6.03 6.52
N GLU A 197 -22.40 4.84 6.82
CA GLU A 197 -23.19 3.64 7.10
C GLU A 197 -23.71 3.66 8.54
N ALA A 198 -22.86 4.11 9.47
CA ALA A 198 -23.19 4.20 10.89
C ALA A 198 -22.37 5.30 11.58
N ILE A 199 -22.94 5.86 12.63
CA ILE A 199 -22.26 6.74 13.59
C ILE A 199 -21.89 5.94 14.84
N ALA A 200 -20.83 6.35 15.51
CA ALA A 200 -20.39 5.78 16.76
C ALA A 200 -20.19 6.89 17.80
N THR A 201 -20.64 6.62 19.01
CA THR A 201 -20.56 7.53 20.16
C THR A 201 -19.95 6.78 21.34
N THR A 202 -19.72 7.45 22.46
CA THR A 202 -19.21 6.92 23.71
C THR A 202 -17.87 6.19 23.54
N ALA A 203 -16.99 6.73 22.70
CA ALA A 203 -15.67 6.17 22.41
C ALA A 203 -15.69 4.70 21.97
N TYR A 204 -16.67 4.31 21.14
CA TYR A 204 -16.84 2.92 20.67
C TYR A 204 -15.56 2.29 20.08
N PHE A 205 -14.76 3.07 19.34
CA PHE A 205 -13.48 2.64 18.76
C PHE A 205 -12.29 2.84 19.71
N GLY A 206 -12.58 3.01 21.00
CA GLY A 206 -11.64 3.36 22.06
C GLY A 206 -11.48 4.88 22.24
N GLU A 207 -11.09 5.27 23.44
CA GLU A 207 -10.76 6.66 23.79
C GLU A 207 -9.52 7.13 23.00
N GLY A 208 -9.56 8.38 22.56
CA GLY A 208 -8.41 9.07 22.02
C GLY A 208 -7.49 9.62 23.10
N SER A 209 -6.57 10.47 22.67
CA SER A 209 -5.63 11.14 23.56
C SER A 209 -5.26 12.50 22.99
N GLY A 210 -4.95 13.46 23.86
CA GLY A 210 -4.59 14.81 23.44
C GLY A 210 -5.77 15.77 23.59
N PRO A 211 -5.87 16.83 22.77
CA PRO A 211 -7.00 17.75 22.83
C PRO A 211 -8.25 17.14 22.19
N ILE A 212 -9.43 17.53 22.69
CA ILE A 212 -10.69 17.40 21.96
C ILE A 212 -10.86 18.72 21.20
N LEU A 213 -10.94 18.66 19.87
CA LEU A 213 -10.83 19.83 19.01
C LEU A 213 -12.17 20.36 18.52
N LEU A 214 -13.20 19.53 18.44
CA LEU A 214 -14.55 19.93 18.03
C LEU A 214 -15.58 19.39 19.02
N ASP A 215 -16.63 20.18 19.21
CA ASP A 215 -17.79 19.92 20.05
C ASP A 215 -19.02 20.59 19.44
N ASP A 216 -20.20 20.03 19.69
CA ASP A 216 -21.49 20.42 19.12
C ASP A 216 -21.41 20.65 17.60
N VAL A 217 -20.82 19.70 16.87
CA VAL A 217 -20.75 19.76 15.41
C VAL A 217 -22.17 19.60 14.86
N ALA A 218 -22.57 20.49 13.95
CA ALA A 218 -23.93 20.54 13.42
C ALA A 218 -23.92 20.82 11.91
N CYS A 219 -23.40 19.88 11.13
CA CYS A 219 -23.32 19.98 9.68
C CYS A 219 -24.71 20.01 9.02
N GLU A 220 -24.82 20.72 7.90
CA GLU A 220 -25.95 20.64 6.98
C GLU A 220 -25.88 19.39 6.09
N GLY A 221 -24.67 18.86 5.86
CA GLY A 221 -24.35 17.70 5.04
C GLY A 221 -23.81 18.03 3.64
N ASN A 222 -23.56 19.32 3.36
CA ASN A 222 -23.05 19.81 2.08
C ASN A 222 -21.63 20.38 2.19
N GLU A 223 -21.08 20.39 3.40
CA GLU A 223 -19.76 20.89 3.72
C GLU A 223 -18.66 20.00 3.13
N THR A 224 -17.58 20.62 2.67
CA THR A 224 -16.42 19.91 2.13
C THR A 224 -15.47 19.39 3.20
N SER A 225 -15.61 19.87 4.44
CA SER A 225 -14.82 19.44 5.58
C SER A 225 -15.58 19.66 6.87
N ILE A 226 -15.38 18.75 7.84
CA ILE A 226 -16.04 18.79 9.15
C ILE A 226 -15.79 20.11 9.92
N VAL A 227 -14.62 20.73 9.73
CA VAL A 227 -14.28 22.00 10.38
C VAL A 227 -14.99 23.21 9.79
N ASN A 228 -15.66 23.04 8.65
CA ASN A 228 -16.49 24.08 8.04
C ASN A 228 -17.93 24.03 8.54
N CYS A 229 -18.32 22.98 9.26
CA CYS A 229 -19.63 22.88 9.88
C CYS A 229 -19.72 23.85 11.06
N PRO A 230 -20.93 24.35 11.38
CA PRO A 230 -21.16 25.01 12.66
C PRO A 230 -20.70 24.12 13.83
N HIS A 231 -19.94 24.69 14.75
CA HIS A 231 -19.40 24.02 15.94
C HIS A 231 -19.10 25.06 17.03
N SER A 232 -18.91 24.63 18.28
CA SER A 232 -18.70 25.52 19.43
C SER A 232 -17.40 26.34 19.37
N GLY A 233 -16.38 25.86 18.66
CA GLY A 233 -15.10 26.53 18.49
C GLY A 233 -13.96 25.52 18.62
N ILE A 234 -12.79 25.79 18.01
CA ILE A 234 -11.67 24.83 18.06
C ILE A 234 -11.13 24.74 19.49
N GLY A 235 -11.21 23.55 20.09
CA GLY A 235 -10.78 23.30 21.47
C GLY A 235 -11.72 23.85 22.54
N GLU A 236 -12.88 24.40 22.15
CA GLU A 236 -13.94 24.81 23.07
C GLU A 236 -14.94 23.66 23.20
N HIS A 237 -14.84 22.91 24.31
CA HIS A 237 -15.67 21.74 24.57
C HIS A 237 -15.91 21.53 26.07
N ASN A 238 -16.95 20.77 26.42
CA ASN A 238 -17.17 20.30 27.80
C ASN A 238 -16.97 18.77 27.98
N CYS A 239 -16.65 18.07 26.88
CA CYS A 239 -16.55 16.62 26.82
C CYS A 239 -15.27 16.04 27.41
N LYS A 240 -15.27 14.72 27.61
CA LYS A 240 -14.12 13.86 27.91
C LYS A 240 -13.87 12.87 26.76
N HIS A 241 -12.72 12.21 26.75
CA HIS A 241 -12.43 11.20 25.72
C HIS A 241 -13.36 9.98 25.74
N SER A 242 -14.09 9.74 26.83
CA SER A 242 -15.18 8.76 26.86
C SER A 242 -16.35 9.10 25.93
N GLU A 243 -16.38 10.32 25.40
CA GLU A 243 -17.40 10.90 24.51
C GLU A 243 -16.81 11.13 23.10
N ASP A 244 -15.68 10.50 22.76
CA ASP A 244 -15.10 10.66 21.43
C ASP A 244 -15.99 10.00 20.35
N ALA A 245 -16.29 10.77 19.30
CA ALA A 245 -17.10 10.36 18.17
C ALA A 245 -16.35 9.47 17.17
N GLY A 246 -17.11 8.63 16.47
CA GLY A 246 -16.62 7.75 15.42
C GLY A 246 -17.61 7.60 14.27
N VAL A 247 -17.15 6.99 13.19
CA VAL A 247 -17.95 6.72 11.99
C VAL A 247 -17.58 5.39 11.36
N ARG A 248 -18.53 4.82 10.62
CA ARG A 248 -18.32 3.77 9.63
C ARG A 248 -18.88 4.24 8.30
N CYS A 249 -18.05 4.27 7.26
CA CYS A 249 -18.40 4.74 5.94
C CYS A 249 -18.73 3.59 4.99
N THR A 250 -19.62 3.87 4.04
CA THR A 250 -19.90 2.98 2.92
C THR A 250 -18.81 3.08 1.85
N VAL A 251 -18.39 1.93 1.34
CA VAL A 251 -17.41 1.81 0.25
C VAL A 251 -18.09 1.36 -1.04
N ASN A 252 -17.86 2.09 -2.13
CA ASN A 252 -18.31 1.67 -3.46
C ASN A 252 -17.37 0.60 -4.03
N LYS A 253 -17.89 -0.22 -4.95
CA LYS A 253 -17.13 -1.30 -5.60
C LYS A 253 -15.81 -0.82 -6.25
N THR A 254 -15.82 0.38 -6.81
CA THR A 254 -14.63 1.07 -7.36
C THR A 254 -13.64 1.56 -6.29
N GLN A 255 -14.09 1.85 -5.06
CA GLN A 255 -13.23 2.23 -3.92
C GLN A 255 -12.60 1.01 -3.25
N LEU A 256 -13.29 -0.13 -3.26
CA LEU A 256 -12.72 -1.42 -2.83
C LEU A 256 -11.57 -1.87 -3.75
N GLU A 257 -11.64 -1.53 -5.04
CA GLU A 257 -10.58 -1.83 -6.01
C GLU A 257 -9.30 -0.99 -5.75
N THR A 258 -9.41 0.26 -5.31
CA THR A 258 -8.27 1.12 -4.91
C THR A 258 -7.70 0.82 -3.52
N LEU A 259 -8.50 0.34 -2.57
CA LEU A 259 -8.02 -0.10 -1.25
C LEU A 259 -7.31 -1.47 -1.30
N SER A 260 -7.68 -2.32 -2.25
CA SER A 260 -7.06 -3.64 -2.41
C SER A 260 -5.53 -3.59 -2.64
N PRO A 261 -4.95 -2.74 -3.52
CA PRO A 261 -3.50 -2.69 -3.71
C PRO A 261 -2.75 -2.18 -2.47
N GLU A 262 -3.28 -1.25 -1.67
CA GLU A 262 -2.58 -0.76 -0.47
C GLU A 262 -2.49 -1.82 0.64
N ILE A 263 -3.58 -2.55 0.88
CA ILE A 263 -3.60 -3.67 1.81
C ILE A 263 -2.66 -4.78 1.32
N THR A 264 -2.70 -5.10 0.02
CA THR A 264 -1.84 -6.13 -0.56
C THR A 264 -0.36 -5.73 -0.48
N ASN A 265 -0.01 -4.49 -0.81
CA ASN A 265 1.37 -3.98 -0.74
C ASN A 265 1.90 -3.89 0.70
N SER A 266 1.03 -3.66 1.69
CA SER A 266 1.41 -3.61 3.10
C SER A 266 1.63 -5.00 3.71
N ILE A 267 0.84 -6.02 3.33
CA ILE A 267 0.88 -7.37 3.93
C ILE A 267 1.86 -8.30 3.22
N LEU A 268 2.04 -8.15 1.89
CA LEU A 268 2.93 -8.98 1.08
C LEU A 268 4.37 -9.10 1.61
N PRO A 269 5.06 -8.03 2.06
CA PRO A 269 6.42 -8.18 2.59
C PRO A 269 6.48 -9.05 3.85
N PHE A 270 5.50 -8.96 4.75
CA PHE A 270 5.44 -9.79 5.96
C PHE A 270 5.20 -11.27 5.63
N LEU A 271 4.29 -11.56 4.69
CA LEU A 271 4.05 -12.93 4.23
C LEU A 271 5.29 -13.52 3.55
N VAL A 272 5.98 -12.73 2.72
CA VAL A 272 7.24 -13.17 2.08
C VAL A 272 8.32 -13.47 3.12
N ILE A 273 8.46 -12.66 4.17
CA ILE A 273 9.41 -12.91 5.26
C ILE A 273 9.05 -14.20 6.02
N LEU A 274 7.77 -14.41 6.35
CA LEU A 274 7.31 -15.62 7.05
C LEU A 274 7.53 -16.89 6.22
N ILE A 275 7.19 -16.85 4.93
CA ILE A 275 7.38 -17.99 4.02
C ILE A 275 8.87 -18.32 3.87
N ASN A 276 9.73 -17.32 3.64
CA ASN A 276 11.17 -17.54 3.56
C ASN A 276 11.75 -18.06 4.89
N GLY A 277 11.26 -17.56 6.03
CA GLY A 277 11.64 -18.06 7.35
C GLY A 277 11.26 -19.53 7.57
N LEU A 278 10.05 -19.92 7.19
CA LEU A 278 9.60 -21.33 7.24
C LEU A 278 10.43 -22.22 6.32
N ILE A 279 10.72 -21.78 5.09
CA ILE A 279 11.56 -22.52 4.16
C ILE A 279 12.96 -22.72 4.75
N ALA A 280 13.58 -21.67 5.30
CA ALA A 280 14.89 -21.77 5.95
C ALA A 280 14.88 -22.75 7.14
N LEU A 281 13.83 -22.74 7.96
CA LEU A 281 13.68 -23.66 9.08
C LEU A 281 13.58 -25.12 8.60
N LEU A 282 12.78 -25.39 7.56
CA LEU A 282 12.65 -26.72 6.97
C LEU A 282 13.97 -27.23 6.39
N ILE A 283 14.74 -26.35 5.75
CA ILE A 283 16.08 -26.67 5.25
C ILE A 283 17.02 -27.03 6.41
N LEU A 284 17.05 -26.24 7.49
CA LEU A 284 17.88 -26.51 8.67
C LEU A 284 17.51 -27.84 9.33
N VAL A 285 16.22 -28.10 9.54
CA VAL A 285 15.73 -29.37 10.10
C VAL A 285 16.12 -30.52 9.19
N GLY A 286 15.97 -30.38 7.86
CA GLY A 286 16.40 -31.36 6.88
C GLY A 286 17.92 -31.65 6.94
N CYS A 287 18.75 -30.61 7.05
CA CYS A 287 20.20 -30.75 7.22
C CYS A 287 20.57 -31.47 8.52
N LEU A 288 19.89 -31.15 9.63
CA LEU A 288 20.10 -31.81 10.91
C LEU A 288 19.72 -33.30 10.86
N ILE A 289 18.56 -33.62 10.27
CA ILE A 289 18.13 -35.00 10.06
C ILE A 289 19.14 -35.74 9.17
N TYR A 290 19.61 -35.13 8.07
CA TYR A 290 20.61 -35.72 7.19
C TYR A 290 21.93 -35.99 7.92
N CYS A 291 22.44 -35.03 8.68
CA CYS A 291 23.64 -35.20 9.51
C CYS A 291 23.47 -36.32 10.52
N TYR A 292 22.32 -36.37 11.21
CA TYR A 292 21.99 -37.43 12.14
C TYR A 292 22.01 -38.80 11.47
N LEU A 293 21.33 -38.97 10.33
CA LEU A 293 21.31 -40.22 9.57
C LEU A 293 22.70 -40.63 9.09
N LYS A 294 23.53 -39.69 8.63
CA LYS A 294 24.91 -39.96 8.22
C LYS A 294 25.81 -40.36 9.39
N LEU A 295 25.65 -39.73 10.55
CA LEU A 295 26.37 -40.10 11.76
C LEU A 295 25.93 -41.48 12.26
N TRP A 296 24.64 -41.76 12.20
CA TRP A 296 24.05 -43.06 12.53
C TRP A 296 24.61 -44.17 11.64
N ASP A 297 24.68 -43.96 10.33
CA ASP A 297 25.26 -44.93 9.36
C ASP A 297 26.77 -45.16 9.59
N ARG A 298 27.52 -44.12 9.97
CA ARG A 298 28.93 -44.29 10.39
C ARG A 298 29.05 -45.08 11.69
N TYR A 299 28.16 -44.85 12.64
CA TYR A 299 28.15 -45.55 13.93
C TYR A 299 27.84 -47.03 13.75
N THR A 300 26.75 -47.36 13.03
CA THR A 300 26.38 -48.75 12.69
C THR A 300 27.40 -49.42 11.77
N GLY A 301 28.03 -48.66 10.88
CA GLY A 301 29.13 -49.14 10.03
C GLY A 301 30.39 -49.51 10.83
N ARG A 302 30.70 -48.78 11.92
CA ARG A 302 31.81 -49.12 12.83
C ARG A 302 31.54 -50.38 13.64
N THR A 303 30.32 -50.56 14.17
CA THR A 303 29.95 -51.78 14.91
C THR A 303 29.96 -53.02 14.02
N ARG A 304 29.46 -52.96 12.77
CA ARG A 304 29.56 -54.07 11.82
C ARG A 304 31.00 -54.48 11.50
N ARG A 305 31.91 -53.51 11.29
CA ARG A 305 33.34 -53.80 11.05
C ARG A 305 34.04 -54.36 12.30
N ALA A 306 33.63 -53.94 13.50
CA ALA A 306 34.15 -54.47 14.75
C ALA A 306 33.70 -55.92 15.00
N GLN A 307 32.45 -56.27 14.65
CA GLN A 307 31.97 -57.66 14.71
C GLN A 307 32.67 -58.56 13.67
N LEU A 308 32.86 -58.09 12.43
CA LEU A 308 33.55 -58.86 11.38
C LEU A 308 35.02 -59.18 11.72
N ARG A 309 35.75 -58.24 12.35
CA ARG A 309 37.12 -58.50 12.83
C ARG A 309 37.15 -59.56 13.93
N ARG A 310 36.22 -59.52 14.90
CA ARG A 310 36.13 -60.56 15.94
C ARG A 310 35.81 -61.95 15.36
N THR A 311 34.99 -62.03 14.32
CA THR A 311 34.71 -63.32 13.66
C THR A 311 35.89 -63.83 12.83
N GLN A 312 36.71 -62.94 12.26
CA GLN A 312 37.95 -63.31 11.55
C GLN A 312 39.07 -63.73 12.50
N ASP A 313 39.23 -63.05 13.64
CA ASP A 313 40.22 -63.45 14.65
C ASP A 313 39.82 -64.80 15.30
N ALA A 314 38.52 -65.06 15.46
CA ALA A 314 38.00 -66.35 15.88
C ALA A 314 38.20 -67.48 14.85
N SER A 315 38.16 -67.19 13.54
CA SER A 315 38.42 -68.21 12.51
C SER A 315 39.92 -68.48 12.28
N THR A 316 40.81 -67.60 12.74
CA THR A 316 42.27 -67.76 12.59
C THR A 316 42.91 -68.52 13.76
N GLN A 317 42.18 -68.71 14.86
CA GLN A 317 42.63 -69.52 16.02
C GLN A 317 41.99 -70.92 16.12
N GLY A 318 41.10 -71.30 15.19
CA GLY A 318 40.36 -72.56 15.23
C GLY A 318 40.92 -73.70 14.36
N GLY A 319 42.25 -73.76 14.17
CA GLY A 319 42.90 -74.76 13.33
C GLY A 319 43.84 -75.69 14.09
N ALA A 320 43.35 -76.44 15.09
CA ALA A 320 43.97 -77.69 15.55
C ALA A 320 43.05 -78.47 16.52
N THR A 321 42.86 -79.75 16.20
CA THR A 321 42.24 -80.83 17.01
C THR A 321 40.71 -80.69 17.23
N GLY A 322 39.85 -81.65 16.93
CA GLY A 322 40.00 -83.11 16.90
C GLY A 322 38.96 -83.68 17.87
N ASP A 323 37.98 -84.40 17.31
CA ASP A 323 37.06 -85.35 17.94
C ASP A 323 35.79 -84.85 18.69
N GLY A 324 34.68 -84.84 17.94
CA GLY A 324 33.59 -85.81 18.11
C GLY A 324 32.66 -85.69 19.33
N HIS A 325 31.46 -85.13 19.12
CA HIS A 325 30.14 -85.75 19.43
C HIS A 325 28.98 -84.79 19.07
N THR A 326 27.95 -85.30 18.39
CA THR A 326 26.61 -84.71 18.18
C THR A 326 25.57 -85.48 19.03
N PRO A 327 24.25 -85.16 19.07
CA PRO A 327 23.44 -83.95 18.77
C PRO A 327 22.63 -83.49 20.04
N TRP A 328 21.80 -82.43 20.11
CA TRP A 328 20.36 -82.31 19.74
C TRP A 328 19.82 -80.85 19.89
N GLU A 329 19.13 -80.35 18.85
CA GLU A 329 17.75 -79.79 18.74
C GLU A 329 17.13 -78.71 19.69
N TYR A 330 16.63 -77.61 19.05
CA TYR A 330 15.55 -76.60 19.37
C TYR A 330 15.54 -75.85 20.74
N THR A 331 15.21 -74.56 20.89
CA THR A 331 14.11 -73.72 20.35
C THR A 331 14.46 -72.21 20.32
N GLU A 332 13.79 -71.47 19.45
CA GLU A 332 13.68 -69.99 19.45
C GLU A 332 12.64 -69.51 20.48
N ASP A 333 12.87 -68.38 21.16
CA ASP A 333 11.83 -67.59 21.83
C ASP A 333 12.22 -66.09 21.96
N PRO A 334 11.36 -65.13 21.57
CA PRO A 334 11.50 -63.69 21.85
C PRO A 334 10.70 -63.24 23.09
N PRO A 335 10.99 -62.07 23.70
CA PRO A 335 10.27 -61.61 24.89
C PRO A 335 8.94 -60.88 24.55
N PRO A 336 7.92 -60.93 25.43
CA PRO A 336 6.57 -60.47 25.11
C PRO A 336 6.31 -58.99 25.45
N TYR A 337 5.47 -58.38 24.61
CA TYR A 337 4.72 -57.14 24.87
C TYR A 337 3.45 -57.47 25.66
N HIS A 338 3.13 -56.66 26.68
CA HIS A 338 1.81 -56.67 27.34
C HIS A 338 0.93 -55.54 26.78
N THR A 339 -0.20 -55.92 26.18
CA THR A 339 -1.36 -55.07 25.90
C THR A 339 -2.48 -55.43 26.88
N VAL A 340 -3.03 -54.44 27.59
CA VAL A 340 -4.21 -54.61 28.45
C VAL A 340 -5.45 -54.10 27.70
N HIS A 341 -6.45 -54.97 27.61
CA HIS A 341 -7.75 -54.72 27.04
C HIS A 341 -8.70 -54.01 28.02
N GLU A 342 -9.42 -53.07 27.43
CA GLU A 342 -10.74 -52.49 27.70
C GLU A 342 -11.76 -53.35 28.50
N ASN A 343 -12.49 -52.70 29.44
CA ASN A 343 -13.95 -52.85 29.53
C ASN A 343 -14.65 -51.74 30.35
N ARG A 344 -15.54 -51.06 29.62
CA ARG A 344 -16.82 -50.38 29.93
C ARG A 344 -17.38 -50.41 31.36
N ASP A 345 -17.89 -49.26 31.81
CA ASP A 345 -19.35 -49.06 31.98
C ASP A 345 -19.74 -47.57 32.11
N VAL A 346 -20.97 -47.29 31.67
CA VAL A 346 -21.61 -46.00 31.39
C VAL A 346 -22.51 -45.57 32.54
N TYR A 347 -22.50 -44.29 32.93
CA TYR A 347 -23.70 -43.58 33.41
C TYR A 347 -23.66 -42.10 32.97
N ILE A 348 -24.74 -41.69 32.31
CA ILE A 348 -25.13 -40.32 31.93
C ILE A 348 -25.81 -39.66 33.13
N MET A 349 -25.64 -38.35 33.35
CA MET A 349 -26.68 -37.39 33.79
C MET A 349 -26.23 -35.94 33.54
N GLN A 350 -27.18 -35.16 33.00
CA GLN A 350 -27.30 -33.71 32.81
C GLN A 350 -26.99 -32.91 34.11
N GLN A 351 -26.83 -31.58 34.25
CA GLN A 351 -27.23 -30.34 33.53
C GLN A 351 -26.53 -29.15 34.27
N SER A 352 -26.06 -28.11 33.57
CA SER A 352 -26.55 -26.70 33.57
C SER A 352 -26.37 -25.81 34.83
N GLU A 353 -25.79 -24.63 34.58
CA GLU A 353 -26.20 -23.28 35.05
C GLU A 353 -25.80 -22.74 36.46
N THR A 354 -24.80 -21.83 36.43
CA THR A 354 -24.70 -20.44 36.98
C THR A 354 -24.83 -20.07 38.49
N PRO A 355 -24.21 -18.94 38.94
CA PRO A 355 -23.96 -18.52 40.35
C PRO A 355 -25.08 -17.57 40.89
N PRO A 356 -25.05 -16.80 42.04
CA PRO A 356 -23.97 -16.32 42.94
C PRO A 356 -24.37 -16.34 44.47
N PRO A 357 -23.80 -15.52 45.38
CA PRO A 357 -24.03 -14.07 45.49
C PRO A 357 -22.77 -13.18 45.48
#